data_AF-A0A7W7QRW2-F1
#
_entry.id   AF-A0A7W7QRW2-F1
#
_cell.length_a   1.000
_cell.length_b   1.000
_cell.length_c   1.000
_cell.angle_alpha   90.00
_cell.angle_beta   90.00
_cell.angle_gamma   90.00
#
_symmetry.space_group_name_H-M   'P 1'
#
loop_
_entity.id
_entity.type
_entity.pdbx_description
1 polymer ?
#
loop_
_entity_poly.entity_id
_entity_poly.type
_entity_poly.pdbx_seq_one_letter_code
_entity_poly.pdbx_strand_id
1 'polypeptide(L)'
;MSEHAEAIARLRADLAGLGVTGAYEVGDDGTLSVWIGLVVRFRDGFYRWQEGQVKRRHLGTDPKGCAIRVARRYGELQADVPSWWDELARSLRGDVAGDYP
;
A
#
# COMPACT_ATOMS: atom_id res chain seq x y z
N MET A 1 12.60 -15.22 -10.57
CA MET A 1 11.75 -14.24 -9.87
C MET A 1 10.31 -14.58 -10.17
N SER A 2 9.40 -14.47 -9.19
CA SER A 2 7.98 -14.71 -9.44
C SER A 2 7.38 -13.50 -10.15
N GLU A 3 6.36 -13.72 -10.99
CA GLU A 3 5.61 -12.65 -11.66
C GLU A 3 5.05 -11.63 -10.66
N HIS A 4 4.71 -12.09 -9.44
CA HIS A 4 4.23 -11.26 -8.34
C HIS A 4 5.32 -10.31 -7.83
N ALA A 5 6.52 -10.81 -7.58
CA ALA A 5 7.64 -10.00 -7.11
C ALA A 5 8.04 -8.93 -8.14
N GLU A 6 8.03 -9.27 -9.44
CA GLU A 6 8.31 -8.31 -10.51
C GLU A 6 7.24 -7.21 -10.59
N ALA A 7 5.96 -7.58 -10.47
CA ALA A 7 4.84 -6.64 -10.48
C ALA A 7 4.86 -5.69 -9.28
N ILE A 8 5.26 -6.17 -8.10
CA ILE A 8 5.38 -5.37 -6.88
C ILE A 8 6.61 -4.47 -6.91
N ALA A 9 7.76 -4.96 -7.36
CA ALA A 9 8.96 -4.15 -7.53
C ALA A 9 8.73 -2.99 -8.51
N ARG A 10 8.04 -3.25 -9.62
CA ARG A 10 7.67 -2.20 -10.60
C ARG A 10 6.74 -1.16 -9.98
N LEU A 11 5.69 -1.61 -9.28
CA LEU A 11 4.76 -0.72 -8.59
C LEU A 11 5.49 0.16 -7.56
N ARG A 12 6.41 -0.42 -6.79
CA ARG A 12 7.22 0.32 -5.80
C ARG A 12 8.08 1.40 -6.46
N ALA A 13 8.72 1.08 -7.59
CA ALA A 13 9.50 2.06 -8.36
C ALA A 13 8.63 3.21 -8.89
N ASP A 14 7.46 2.89 -9.44
CA ASP A 14 6.51 3.91 -9.94
C ASP A 14 6.00 4.81 -8.79
N LEU A 15 5.71 4.23 -7.62
CA LEU A 15 5.31 4.97 -6.41
C LEU A 15 6.43 5.90 -5.91
N ALA A 16 7.68 5.43 -5.88
CA ALA A 16 8.82 6.26 -5.51
C ALA A 16 8.99 7.45 -6.48
N GLY A 17 8.80 7.22 -7.79
CA GLY A 17 8.80 8.29 -8.79
C GLY A 17 7.68 9.32 -8.63
N LEU A 18 6.62 8.97 -7.90
CA LEU A 18 5.50 9.87 -7.55
C LEU A 18 5.66 10.52 -6.16
N GLY A 19 6.80 10.31 -5.48
CA GLY A 19 7.09 10.89 -4.17
C GLY A 19 6.60 10.06 -2.98
N VAL A 20 6.13 8.82 -3.21
CA VAL A 20 5.71 7.91 -2.14
C VAL A 20 6.93 7.12 -1.66
N THR A 21 7.58 7.58 -0.61
CA THR A 21 8.86 7.04 -0.13
C THR A 21 8.73 6.00 0.97
N GLY A 22 7.57 5.88 1.62
CA GLY A 22 7.30 4.97 2.73
C GLY A 22 6.76 3.59 2.33
N ALA A 23 6.86 3.20 1.06
CA ALA A 23 6.31 1.93 0.59
C ALA A 23 7.26 0.74 0.83
N TYR A 24 6.77 -0.32 1.46
CA TYR A 24 7.52 -1.53 1.82
C TYR A 24 6.67 -2.80 1.64
N GLU A 25 7.32 -3.92 1.36
CA GLU A 25 6.65 -5.21 1.12
C GLU A 25 6.29 -5.91 2.43
N VAL A 26 5.18 -6.67 2.43
CA VAL A 26 4.69 -7.40 3.62
C VAL A 26 4.50 -8.87 3.29
N GLY A 27 5.40 -9.72 3.81
CA GLY A 27 5.21 -11.17 3.95
C GLY A 27 5.27 -12.02 2.67
N ASP A 28 4.45 -11.74 1.65
CA ASP A 28 4.07 -12.72 0.63
C ASP A 28 4.44 -12.39 -0.84
N ASP A 29 5.51 -11.62 -1.08
CA ASP A 29 6.02 -11.17 -2.42
C ASP A 29 4.96 -10.53 -3.36
N GLY A 30 3.75 -10.33 -2.86
CA GLY A 30 2.57 -9.87 -3.61
C GLY A 30 1.84 -8.73 -2.91
N THR A 31 2.31 -8.30 -1.74
CA THR A 31 1.70 -7.25 -0.93
C THR A 31 2.68 -6.12 -0.66
N LEU A 32 2.29 -4.90 -1.02
CA LEU A 32 3.01 -3.65 -0.75
C LEU A 32 2.19 -2.78 0.20
N SER A 33 2.71 -2.53 1.40
CA SER A 33 2.20 -1.51 2.31
C SER A 33 2.74 -0.15 1.89
N VAL A 34 1.85 0.83 1.75
CA VAL A 34 2.19 2.18 1.24
C VAL A 34 1.99 3.23 2.33
N TRP A 35 1.08 2.98 3.26
CA TRP A 35 0.83 3.75 4.48
C TRP A 35 0.13 2.85 5.48
N ILE A 36 0.07 3.25 6.76
CA ILE A 36 -0.65 2.50 7.78
C ILE A 36 -2.13 2.39 7.38
N GLY A 37 -2.55 1.17 7.05
CA GLY A 37 -3.88 0.89 6.52
C GLY A 37 -4.02 1.02 5.00
N LEU A 38 -3.04 1.55 4.26
CA LEU A 38 -3.06 1.57 2.79
C LEU A 38 -2.18 0.47 2.22
N VAL A 39 -2.81 -0.58 1.69
CA VAL A 39 -2.10 -1.76 1.18
C VAL A 39 -2.49 -2.03 -0.26
N VAL A 40 -1.52 -2.32 -1.11
CA VAL A 40 -1.70 -2.79 -2.49
C VAL A 40 -1.28 -4.25 -2.59
N ARG A 41 -2.06 -5.06 -3.30
CA ARG A 41 -1.80 -6.47 -3.55
C ARG A 41 -1.88 -6.76 -5.04
N PHE A 42 -0.95 -7.52 -5.58
CA PHE A 42 -1.06 -8.10 -6.90
C PHE A 42 -1.55 -9.54 -6.78
N ARG A 43 -2.70 -9.86 -7.37
CA ARG A 43 -3.29 -11.20 -7.31
C ARG A 43 -4.16 -11.45 -8.53
N ASP A 44 -4.03 -12.65 -9.10
CA ASP A 44 -4.76 -13.11 -10.28
C ASP A 44 -4.53 -12.21 -11.53
N GLY A 45 -3.39 -11.53 -11.63
CA GLY A 45 -3.10 -10.58 -12.71
C GLY A 45 -3.62 -9.15 -12.50
N PHE A 46 -4.15 -8.83 -11.30
CA PHE A 46 -4.75 -7.53 -10.99
C PHE A 46 -4.13 -6.89 -9.75
N TYR A 47 -3.99 -5.56 -9.79
CA TYR A 47 -3.73 -4.76 -8.61
C TYR A 47 -5.03 -4.50 -7.85
N ARG A 48 -5.00 -4.74 -6.54
CA ARG A 48 -6.08 -4.48 -5.59
C ARG A 48 -5.51 -3.64 -4.46
N TRP A 49 -6.26 -2.67 -3.96
CA TRP A 49 -5.81 -1.92 -2.78
C TRP A 49 -6.94 -1.76 -1.76
N GLN A 50 -6.55 -1.56 -0.50
CA GLN A 50 -7.40 -1.50 0.68
C GLN A 50 -6.97 -0.33 1.57
N GLU A 51 -7.95 0.29 2.25
CA GLU A 51 -7.79 1.38 3.21
C GLU A 51 -8.31 1.00 4.61
N GLY A 52 -7.45 0.96 5.62
CA GLY A 52 -7.76 0.58 6.99
C GLY A 52 -8.33 -0.85 7.11
N GLN A 53 -9.18 -1.05 8.12
CA GLN A 53 -9.92 -2.31 8.32
C GLN A 53 -11.15 -2.42 7.40
N VAL A 54 -11.63 -1.28 6.89
CA VAL A 54 -12.78 -1.25 5.97
C VAL A 54 -12.27 -1.60 4.57
N LYS A 55 -12.70 -2.74 4.02
CA LYS A 55 -12.30 -3.18 2.68
C LYS A 55 -12.90 -2.28 1.58
N ARG A 56 -12.35 -1.08 1.40
CA ARG A 56 -12.56 -0.26 0.19
C ARG A 56 -11.67 -0.82 -0.90
N ARG A 57 -12.18 -1.84 -1.59
CA ARG A 57 -11.49 -2.48 -2.70
C ARG A 57 -11.62 -1.58 -3.92
N HIS A 58 -10.50 -1.10 -4.45
CA HIS A 58 -10.49 -0.63 -5.84
C HIS A 58 -9.55 -1.48 -6.69
N LEU A 59 -9.96 -1.66 -7.94
CA LEU A 59 -9.32 -2.56 -8.89
C LEU A 59 -8.59 -1.76 -9.96
N GLY A 60 -7.42 -2.23 -10.37
CA GLY A 60 -6.68 -1.74 -11.52
C GLY A 60 -5.88 -2.85 -12.17
N THR A 61 -5.77 -2.80 -13.51
CA THR A 61 -4.92 -3.70 -14.30
C THR A 61 -3.62 -3.02 -14.72
N ASP A 62 -3.66 -1.71 -14.95
CA ASP A 62 -2.48 -0.92 -15.31
C ASP A 62 -1.65 -0.57 -14.06
N PRO A 63 -0.38 -1.00 -13.97
CA PRO A 63 0.51 -0.70 -12.85
C PRO A 63 0.71 0.81 -12.65
N LYS A 64 0.90 1.57 -13.72
CA LYS A 64 1.16 3.01 -13.63
C LYS A 64 -0.07 3.76 -13.14
N GLY A 65 -1.24 3.46 -13.71
CA GLY A 65 -2.52 3.98 -13.24
C GLY A 65 -2.82 3.56 -11.80
N CYS A 66 -2.42 2.36 -11.38
CA CYS A 66 -2.54 1.94 -9.99
C CYS A 66 -1.64 2.80 -9.08
N ALA A 67 -0.37 2.99 -9.43
CA ALA A 67 0.55 3.83 -8.69
C ALA A 67 0.03 5.27 -8.54
N ILE A 68 -0.49 5.87 -9.62
CA ILE A 68 -1.06 7.23 -9.58
C ILE A 68 -2.26 7.33 -8.62
N ARG A 69 -3.19 6.37 -8.66
CA ARG A 69 -4.36 6.36 -7.75
C ARG A 69 -3.94 6.21 -6.29
N VAL A 70 -3.01 5.29 -6.04
CA VAL A 70 -2.48 5.02 -4.71
C VAL A 70 -1.71 6.24 -4.18
N ALA A 71 -0.85 6.87 -4.99
CA ALA A 71 -0.10 8.07 -4.62
C ALA A 71 -1.02 9.27 -4.34
N ARG A 72 -2.05 9.46 -5.17
CA ARG A 72 -3.07 10.48 -4.91
C ARG A 72 -3.74 10.24 -3.55
N ARG A 73 -4.19 9.01 -3.30
CA ARG A 73 -4.88 8.70 -2.04
C ARG A 73 -3.96 8.77 -0.83
N TYR A 74 -2.70 8.39 -0.98
CA TYR A 74 -1.67 8.59 0.01
C TYR A 74 -1.56 10.07 0.41
N GLY A 75 -1.48 10.98 -0.57
CA GLY A 75 -1.46 12.42 -0.31
C GLY A 75 -2.72 12.93 0.38
N GLU A 76 -3.90 12.46 -0.03
CA GLU A 76 -5.18 12.80 0.63
C GLU A 76 -5.19 12.36 2.11
N LEU A 77 -4.73 11.13 2.39
CA LEU A 77 -4.68 10.57 3.75
C LEU A 77 -3.63 11.25 4.63
N GLN A 78 -2.53 11.74 4.05
CA GLN A 78 -1.55 12.54 4.78
C GLN A 78 -2.05 13.96 5.08
N ALA A 79 -2.83 14.56 4.18
CA ALA A 79 -3.38 15.89 4.35
C ALA A 79 -4.53 15.92 5.37
N ASP A 80 -5.36 14.86 5.41
CA ASP A 80 -6.48 14.70 6.32
C ASP A 80 -6.46 13.28 6.91
N VAL A 81 -5.69 13.13 7.99
CA VAL A 81 -5.48 11.84 8.66
C VAL A 81 -6.80 11.37 9.28
N PRO A 82 -7.38 10.25 8.84
CA PRO A 82 -8.68 9.80 9.37
C PRO A 82 -8.59 9.36 10.83
N SER A 83 -9.66 9.54 11.59
CA SER A 83 -9.71 9.20 13.02
C SER A 83 -9.48 7.71 13.33
N TRP A 84 -9.77 6.81 12.39
CA TRP A 84 -9.49 5.37 12.52
C TRP A 84 -7.99 5.05 12.45
N TRP A 85 -7.15 5.99 11.99
CA TRP A 85 -5.73 5.78 11.81
C TRP A 85 -5.03 5.51 13.14
N ASP A 86 -5.33 6.29 14.19
CA ASP A 86 -4.70 6.12 15.50
C ASP A 86 -5.02 4.75 16.11
N GLU A 87 -6.27 4.30 16.01
CA GLU A 87 -6.69 2.98 16.49
C GLU A 87 -5.99 1.86 15.72
N LEU A 88 -5.91 1.99 14.38
CA LEU A 88 -5.21 1.03 13.53
C LEU A 88 -3.70 1.01 13.81
N ALA A 89 -3.08 2.19 13.95
CA ALA A 89 -1.66 2.33 14.24
C ALA A 89 -1.34 1.73 15.62
N ARG A 90 -2.18 1.95 16.63
CA ARG A 90 -2.03 1.31 17.96
C ARG A 90 -2.16 -0.21 17.87
N SER A 91 -3.15 -0.72 17.15
CA SER A 91 -3.34 -2.17 16.96
C SER A 91 -2.14 -2.81 16.27
N LEU A 92 -1.62 -2.18 15.20
CA LEU A 92 -0.47 -2.71 14.45
C LEU A 92 0.85 -2.57 15.22
N ARG A 93 1.03 -1.49 15.99
CA ARG A 93 2.20 -1.30 16.88
C ARG A 93 2.18 -2.21 18.11
N GLY A 94 1.02 -2.70 18.52
CA GLY A 94 0.86 -3.58 19.68
C GLY A 94 1.29 -5.04 19.45
N ASP A 95 1.31 -5.52 18.19
CA ASP A 95 1.58 -6.94 17.91
C ASP A 95 3.03 -7.24 17.47
N VAL A 96 3.71 -6.40 16.68
CA VAL A 96 5.15 -6.58 16.38
C VAL A 96 5.77 -5.22 16.02
N ALA A 97 6.27 -4.48 16.99
CA ALA A 97 7.15 -3.34 16.74
C ALA A 97 8.60 -3.82 16.54
N GLY A 98 8.87 -4.40 15.37
CA GLY A 98 10.20 -4.28 14.76
C GLY A 98 10.14 -3.04 13.87
N ASP A 99 10.88 -2.00 14.25
CA ASP A 99 11.03 -0.70 13.60
C ASP A 99 10.28 -0.52 12.27
N TYR A 100 9.12 0.13 12.35
CA TYR A 100 8.48 0.77 11.21
C TYR A 100 9.33 2.03 10.88
N PRO A 101 9.95 2.13 9.70
CA PRO A 101 10.71 3.33 9.32
C PRO A 101 9.82 4.57 9.13
#